data_AF-A0A2R5EST9-F1
#
_entry.id   AF-A0A2R5EST9-F1
#
_cell.length_a   1.000
_cell.length_b   1.000
_cell.length_c   1.000
_cell.angle_alpha   90.00
_cell.angle_beta   90.00
_cell.angle_gamma   90.00
#
_symmetry.space_group_name_H-M   'P 1'
#
loop_
_entity.id
_entity.type
_entity.pdbx_description
1 polymer ?
#
loop_
_entity_poly.entity_id
_entity_poly.type
_entity_poly.pdbx_seq_one_letter_code
_entity_poly.pdbx_strand_id
1 'polypeptide(L)'
;MSKLAPRELAAELEMPESTLRRWCKVLEEAGYFFEREQNRRVFGQQDALILQAVKQQMAMPGVTLEEACLSAIQKRAAPEQRDKLADEKADHSDLAYFEQLLNGLKDRIYWSGSDVAVRELQTAFHAWRLDYKNKLEG
;
A
#
# COMPACT_ATOMS: atom_id res chain seq x y z
N MET A 1 16.75 13.29 3.77
CA MET A 1 15.46 13.98 3.93
C MET A 1 15.09 13.94 5.40
N SER A 2 14.55 15.02 5.96
CA SER A 2 14.18 15.09 7.37
C SER A 2 12.92 14.27 7.62
N LYS A 3 12.93 13.46 8.69
CA LYS A 3 11.75 12.76 9.17
C LYS A 3 10.95 13.70 10.08
N LEU A 4 9.64 13.66 9.97
CA LEU A 4 8.70 14.46 10.76
C LEU A 4 8.10 13.63 11.88
N ALA A 5 7.88 14.26 13.03
CA ALA A 5 7.07 13.72 14.11
C ALA A 5 5.57 13.83 13.76
N PRO A 6 4.68 13.03 14.40
CA PRO A 6 3.23 13.08 14.14
C PRO A 6 2.64 14.49 14.26
N ARG A 7 3.12 15.28 15.23
CA ARG A 7 2.67 16.65 15.46
C ARG A 7 3.04 17.59 14.31
N GLU A 8 4.22 17.41 13.72
CA GLU A 8 4.73 18.26 12.65
C GLU A 8 4.00 17.98 11.35
N LEU A 9 3.84 16.69 11.00
CA LEU A 9 3.08 16.31 9.81
C LEU A 9 1.59 16.68 9.92
N ALA A 10 0.99 16.57 11.11
CA ALA A 10 -0.38 17.02 11.34
C ALA A 10 -0.54 18.53 11.07
N ALA A 11 0.46 19.34 11.45
CA ALA A 11 0.47 20.77 11.16
C ALA A 11 0.64 21.05 9.65
N GLU A 12 1.53 20.34 8.96
CA GLU A 12 1.69 20.46 7.50
C GLU A 12 0.43 20.09 6.73
N LEU A 13 -0.28 19.05 7.18
CA LEU A 13 -1.53 18.60 6.58
C LEU A 13 -2.74 19.38 7.10
N GLU A 14 -2.54 20.42 7.91
CA GLU A 14 -3.59 21.27 8.50
C GLU A 14 -4.74 20.44 9.10
N MET A 15 -4.39 19.46 9.95
CA MET A 15 -5.38 18.60 10.59
C MET A 15 -5.05 18.30 12.05
N PRO A 16 -6.06 17.93 12.86
CA PRO A 16 -5.81 17.47 14.22
C PRO A 16 -4.94 16.20 14.25
N GLU A 17 -4.00 16.14 15.19
CA GLU A 17 -3.12 14.98 15.37
C GLU A 17 -3.91 13.69 15.72
N SER A 18 -5.08 13.82 16.36
CA SER A 18 -6.00 12.71 16.60
C SER A 18 -6.57 12.12 15.30
N THR A 19 -6.91 12.97 14.34
CA THR A 19 -7.37 12.58 13.00
C THR A 19 -6.24 11.90 12.23
N LEU A 20 -5.03 12.48 12.25
CA LEU A 20 -3.84 11.89 11.65
C LEU A 20 -3.60 10.46 12.20
N ARG A 21 -3.63 10.30 13.53
CA ARG A 21 -3.47 8.99 14.18
C ARG A 21 -4.50 7.96 13.73
N ARG A 22 -5.77 8.37 13.60
CA ARG A 22 -6.85 7.50 13.10
C ARG A 22 -6.56 7.08 11.66
N TRP A 23 -6.17 8.01 10.80
CA TRP A 23 -5.87 7.73 9.39
C TRP A 23 -4.66 6.81 9.24
N CYS A 24 -3.60 7.02 10.02
CA CYS A 24 -2.46 6.12 10.04
C CYS A 24 -2.87 4.70 10.41
N LYS A 25 -3.78 4.53 11.37
CA LYS A 25 -4.26 3.19 11.76
C LYS A 25 -5.01 2.51 10.60
N VAL A 26 -5.91 3.23 9.92
CA VAL A 26 -6.65 2.67 8.77
C VAL A 26 -5.73 2.41 7.58
N LEU A 27 -4.72 3.25 7.36
CA LEU A 27 -3.67 3.00 6.37
C LEU A 27 -2.86 1.74 6.70
N GLU A 28 -2.47 1.53 7.97
CA GLU A 28 -1.81 0.31 8.43
C GLU A 28 -2.69 -0.94 8.24
N GLU A 29 -3.98 -0.84 8.57
CA GLU A 29 -4.98 -1.90 8.33
C GLU A 29 -5.18 -2.20 6.83
N ALA A 30 -5.04 -1.18 5.98
CA ALA A 30 -5.10 -1.29 4.52
C ALA A 30 -3.76 -1.74 3.89
N GLY A 31 -2.73 -1.99 4.68
CA GLY A 31 -1.43 -2.53 4.23
C GLY A 31 -0.32 -1.50 3.99
N TYR A 32 -0.51 -0.24 4.38
CA TYR A 32 0.54 0.77 4.34
C TYR A 32 1.42 0.74 5.60
N PHE A 33 2.74 0.72 5.44
CA PHE A 33 3.67 0.68 6.57
C PHE A 33 4.27 2.07 6.85
N PHE A 34 4.15 2.53 8.09
CA PHE A 34 4.87 3.71 8.59
C PHE A 34 6.14 3.28 9.32
N GLU A 35 7.24 3.98 9.05
CA GLU A 35 8.48 3.79 9.78
C GLU A 35 8.33 4.17 11.26
N ARG A 36 9.06 3.47 12.14
CA ARG A 36 9.01 3.69 13.59
C ARG A 36 10.41 3.81 14.17
N GLU A 37 10.61 4.83 14.99
CA GLU A 37 11.80 5.00 15.83
C GLU A 37 11.38 4.97 17.29
N GLN A 38 12.01 4.11 18.10
CA GLN A 38 11.65 3.93 19.52
C GLN A 38 10.13 3.74 19.74
N ASN A 39 9.50 2.93 18.87
CA ASN A 39 8.06 2.67 18.84
C ASN A 39 7.16 3.89 18.53
N ARG A 40 7.74 5.02 18.10
CA ARG A 40 7.01 6.20 17.63
C ARG A 40 7.04 6.25 16.11
N ARG A 41 5.88 6.50 15.49
CA ARG A 41 5.81 6.70 14.03
C ARG A 41 6.65 7.94 13.66
N VAL A 42 7.50 7.78 12.67
CA VAL A 42 8.26 8.86 12.03
C VAL A 42 7.85 8.91 10.57
N PHE A 43 7.69 10.11 10.04
CA PHE A 43 7.08 10.31 8.72
C PHE A 43 8.07 10.90 7.73
N GLY A 44 8.20 10.29 6.57
CA GLY A 44 8.93 10.83 5.44
C GLY A 44 8.03 11.59 4.48
N GLN A 45 8.64 12.17 3.44
CA GLN A 45 7.93 12.83 2.33
C GLN A 45 6.84 11.94 1.71
N GLN A 46 7.15 10.66 1.64
CA GLN A 46 6.29 9.62 1.10
C GLN A 46 4.99 9.47 1.92
N ASP A 47 5.09 9.52 3.25
CA ASP A 47 3.93 9.46 4.14
C ASP A 47 3.06 10.71 4.02
N ALA A 48 3.67 11.88 3.87
CA ALA A 48 2.95 13.12 3.64
C ALA A 48 2.12 13.07 2.35
N LEU A 49 2.70 12.57 1.25
CA LEU A 49 2.01 12.44 -0.03
C LEU A 49 0.79 11.51 0.04
N ILE A 50 0.91 10.35 0.71
CA ILE A 50 -0.21 9.41 0.80
C ILE A 50 -1.32 9.96 1.69
N LEU A 51 -0.98 10.60 2.80
CA LEU A 51 -1.97 11.21 3.69
C LEU A 51 -2.64 12.43 3.03
N GLN A 52 -1.92 13.17 2.19
CA GLN A 52 -2.50 14.24 1.38
C GLN A 52 -3.49 13.70 0.34
N ALA A 53 -3.16 12.58 -0.31
CA ALA A 53 -4.08 11.91 -1.23
C ALA A 53 -5.35 11.43 -0.52
N VAL A 54 -5.23 10.82 0.68
CA VAL A 54 -6.37 10.47 1.52
C VAL A 54 -7.19 11.72 1.87
N LYS A 55 -6.54 12.84 2.23
CA LYS A 55 -7.22 14.11 2.56
C LYS A 55 -8.06 14.62 1.40
N GLN A 56 -7.52 14.59 0.18
CA GLN A 56 -8.24 14.99 -1.02
C GLN A 56 -9.44 14.09 -1.30
N GLN A 57 -9.32 12.79 -1.05
CA GLN A 57 -10.42 11.85 -1.25
C GLN A 57 -11.53 11.99 -0.21
N MET A 58 -11.16 12.23 1.05
CA MET A 58 -12.11 12.51 2.13
C MET A 58 -12.91 13.80 1.93
N ALA A 59 -12.46 14.70 1.04
CA ALA A 59 -13.23 15.90 0.68
C ALA A 59 -14.37 15.59 -0.31
N MET A 60 -14.38 14.42 -0.95
CA MET A 60 -15.45 14.02 -1.86
C MET A 60 -16.64 13.44 -1.06
N PRO A 61 -17.88 13.85 -1.37
CA PRO A 61 -19.05 13.34 -0.67
C PRO A 61 -19.26 11.85 -0.93
N GLY A 62 -19.57 11.10 0.13
CA GLY A 62 -19.85 9.66 0.06
C GLY A 62 -18.63 8.74 0.08
N VAL A 63 -17.41 9.27 0.16
CA VAL A 63 -16.18 8.47 0.28
C VAL A 63 -15.90 8.15 1.75
N THR A 64 -15.68 6.86 2.05
CA THR A 64 -15.26 6.41 3.38
C THR A 64 -13.75 6.53 3.55
N LEU A 65 -13.28 6.54 4.81
CA LEU A 65 -11.85 6.63 5.10
C LEU A 65 -11.12 5.39 4.59
N GLU A 66 -11.72 4.22 4.72
CA GLU A 66 -11.21 2.94 4.26
C GLU A 66 -11.03 2.94 2.72
N GLU A 67 -12.02 3.42 1.98
CA GLU A 67 -11.95 3.56 0.52
C GLU A 67 -10.89 4.58 0.09
N ALA A 68 -10.80 5.72 0.79
CA ALA A 68 -9.76 6.73 0.55
C ALA A 68 -8.36 6.16 0.80
N CYS A 69 -8.16 5.44 1.91
CA CYS A 69 -6.89 4.79 2.22
C CYS A 69 -6.48 3.76 1.16
N LEU A 70 -7.40 2.86 0.77
CA LEU A 70 -7.15 1.86 -0.27
C LEU A 70 -6.81 2.51 -1.62
N SER A 71 -7.58 3.53 -2.02
CA SER A 71 -7.37 4.21 -3.29
C SER A 71 -6.07 5.01 -3.32
N ALA A 72 -5.68 5.65 -2.21
CA ALA A 72 -4.41 6.36 -2.10
C ALA A 72 -3.20 5.43 -2.20
N ILE A 73 -3.27 4.23 -1.60
CA ILE A 73 -2.24 3.19 -1.72
C ILE A 73 -2.15 2.71 -3.18
N GLN A 74 -3.29 2.39 -3.81
CA GLN A 74 -3.33 1.90 -5.19
C GLN A 74 -2.82 2.93 -6.22
N LYS A 75 -3.23 4.20 -6.08
CA LYS A 75 -2.78 5.28 -6.96
C LYS A 75 -1.29 5.54 -6.87
N ARG A 76 -0.67 5.27 -5.72
CA ARG A 76 0.78 5.42 -5.52
C ARG A 76 1.58 4.20 -5.97
N ALA A 77 0.98 3.01 -5.99
CA ALA A 77 1.54 1.90 -6.77
C ALA A 77 1.54 2.20 -8.29
N ALA A 78 0.74 3.16 -8.73
CA ALA A 78 0.45 3.42 -10.14
C ALA A 78 1.14 4.62 -10.86
N PRO A 79 2.16 5.36 -10.35
CA PRO A 79 2.84 6.36 -11.19
C PRO A 79 4.32 6.08 -11.52
N GLU A 80 4.99 5.05 -11.01
CA GLU A 80 6.45 4.88 -11.21
C GLU A 80 6.90 3.72 -12.12
N GLN A 81 6.02 2.99 -12.81
CA GLN A 81 6.45 1.87 -13.69
C GLN A 81 5.84 1.89 -15.10
N ARG A 82 5.55 3.07 -15.65
CA ARG A 82 5.00 3.17 -17.01
C ARG A 82 6.04 3.18 -18.15
N ASP A 83 7.35 3.16 -17.89
CA ASP A 83 8.31 3.40 -19.00
C ASP A 83 9.55 2.50 -19.09
N LYS A 84 9.68 1.41 -18.31
CA LYS A 84 10.84 0.48 -18.46
C LYS A 84 10.56 -0.99 -18.15
N LEU A 85 9.40 -1.52 -18.54
CA LEU A 85 9.20 -2.99 -18.56
C LEU A 85 8.34 -3.41 -19.76
N ALA A 86 8.59 -2.80 -20.91
CA ALA A 86 8.14 -3.29 -22.21
C ALA A 86 9.25 -4.12 -22.87
N ASP A 87 10.00 -4.91 -22.10
CA ASP A 87 10.82 -5.98 -22.67
C ASP A 87 11.23 -6.93 -21.55
N GLU A 88 10.48 -8.02 -21.42
CA GLU A 88 10.86 -9.36 -20.92
C GLU A 88 9.59 -10.05 -20.44
N LYS A 89 8.97 -10.77 -21.38
CA LYS A 89 7.87 -11.70 -21.10
C LYS A 89 8.34 -12.76 -20.10
N ALA A 90 7.75 -12.76 -18.90
CA ALA A 90 7.44 -13.99 -18.20
C ALA A 90 5.98 -13.92 -17.75
N ASP A 91 5.17 -14.66 -18.49
CA ASP A 91 3.78 -15.01 -18.25
C ASP A 91 3.62 -15.59 -16.83
N HIS A 92 3.32 -14.73 -15.85
CA HIS A 92 3.05 -15.11 -14.45
C HIS A 92 1.88 -14.26 -13.90
N SER A 93 0.82 -14.07 -14.71
CA SER A 93 -0.41 -13.39 -14.28
C SER A 93 -1.48 -14.33 -13.73
N ASP A 94 -1.12 -15.58 -13.41
CA ASP A 94 -2.12 -16.63 -13.29
C ASP A 94 -2.18 -17.20 -11.87
N LEU A 95 -3.38 -17.66 -11.49
CA LEU A 95 -3.75 -18.21 -10.18
C LEU A 95 -2.70 -19.22 -9.64
N ALA A 96 -2.10 -20.00 -10.54
CA ALA A 96 -1.10 -21.00 -10.23
C ALA A 96 0.13 -20.43 -9.48
N TYR A 97 0.58 -19.22 -9.84
CA TYR A 97 1.71 -18.59 -9.15
C TYR A 97 1.32 -18.17 -7.74
N PHE A 98 0.15 -17.55 -7.58
CA PHE A 98 -0.37 -17.20 -6.27
C PHE A 98 -0.56 -18.44 -5.37
N GLU A 99 -1.12 -19.51 -5.90
CA GLU A 99 -1.28 -20.79 -5.18
C GLU A 99 0.07 -21.40 -4.79
N GLN A 100 1.09 -21.31 -5.64
CA GLN A 100 2.44 -21.76 -5.32
C GLN A 100 3.06 -20.94 -4.16
N LEU A 101 2.84 -19.63 -4.14
CA LEU A 101 3.27 -18.78 -3.02
C LEU A 101 2.55 -19.16 -1.73
N LEU A 102 1.24 -19.43 -1.81
CA LEU A 102 0.40 -19.76 -0.66
C LEU A 102 0.74 -21.13 -0.08
N ASN A 103 0.96 -22.13 -0.93
CA ASN A 103 1.38 -23.47 -0.51
C ASN A 103 2.79 -23.46 0.10
N GLY A 104 3.68 -22.59 -0.36
CA GLY A 104 5.03 -22.41 0.18
C GLY A 104 5.14 -21.40 1.33
N LEU A 105 4.03 -20.86 1.84
CA LEU A 105 4.04 -19.71 2.75
C LEU A 105 4.81 -19.99 4.05
N LYS A 106 4.66 -21.20 4.61
CA LYS A 106 5.35 -21.58 5.84
C LYS A 106 6.87 -21.55 5.70
N ASP A 107 7.38 -22.13 4.60
CA ASP A 107 8.82 -22.17 4.35
C ASP A 107 9.34 -20.77 4.00
N ARG A 108 8.59 -19.97 3.25
CA ARG A 108 8.96 -18.58 2.97
C ARG A 108 9.03 -17.72 4.23
N ILE A 109 8.04 -17.80 5.11
CA ILE A 109 8.09 -17.08 6.39
C ILE A 109 9.33 -17.48 7.19
N TYR A 110 9.70 -18.75 7.14
CA TYR A 110 10.89 -19.27 7.81
C TYR A 110 12.21 -18.81 7.17
N TRP A 111 12.31 -18.81 5.85
CA TRP A 111 13.56 -18.53 5.12
C TRP A 111 13.78 -17.06 4.75
N SER A 112 12.72 -16.34 4.37
CA SER A 112 12.79 -14.94 3.92
C SER A 112 12.18 -13.94 4.92
N GLY A 113 11.55 -14.44 5.99
CA GLY A 113 10.87 -13.62 6.98
C GLY A 113 9.43 -13.30 6.59
N SER A 114 8.62 -12.97 7.60
CA SER A 114 7.18 -12.70 7.43
C SER A 114 6.90 -11.57 6.45
N ASP A 115 7.67 -10.48 6.48
CA ASP A 115 7.42 -9.30 5.65
C ASP A 115 7.62 -9.57 4.16
N VAL A 116 8.67 -10.34 3.81
CA VAL A 116 8.97 -10.69 2.42
C VAL A 116 7.93 -11.67 1.89
N ALA A 117 7.60 -12.70 2.67
CA ALA A 117 6.61 -13.71 2.30
C ALA A 117 5.21 -13.10 2.06
N VAL A 118 4.79 -12.18 2.93
CA VAL A 118 3.49 -11.48 2.80
C VAL A 118 3.48 -10.56 1.58
N ARG A 119 4.57 -9.82 1.32
CA ARG A 119 4.67 -8.93 0.16
C ARG A 119 4.57 -9.69 -1.17
N GLU A 120 5.26 -10.82 -1.29
CA GLU A 120 5.20 -11.67 -2.48
C GLU A 120 3.77 -12.17 -2.73
N LEU A 121 3.11 -12.64 -1.68
CA LEU A 121 1.74 -13.16 -1.76
C LEU A 121 0.73 -12.09 -2.19
N GLN A 122 0.81 -10.89 -1.60
CA GLN A 122 -0.05 -9.76 -1.95
C GLN A 122 0.16 -9.32 -3.41
N THR A 123 1.42 -9.29 -3.86
CA THR A 123 1.77 -8.91 -5.23
C THR A 123 1.18 -9.89 -6.24
N ALA A 124 1.33 -11.20 -6.01
CA ALA A 124 0.76 -12.22 -6.88
C ALA A 124 -0.77 -12.22 -6.89
N PHE A 125 -1.40 -12.03 -5.72
CA PHE A 125 -2.85 -11.94 -5.63
C PHE A 125 -3.41 -10.77 -6.46
N HIS A 126 -2.75 -9.61 -6.37
CA HIS A 126 -3.16 -8.43 -7.12
C HIS A 126 -3.01 -8.64 -8.63
N ALA A 127 -1.90 -9.24 -9.06
CA ALA A 127 -1.66 -9.57 -10.47
C ALA A 127 -2.75 -10.51 -11.03
N TRP A 128 -3.03 -11.61 -10.32
CA TRP A 128 -4.10 -12.54 -10.69
C TRP A 128 -5.48 -11.87 -10.75
N ARG A 129 -5.82 -11.06 -9.74
CA ARG A 129 -7.13 -10.40 -9.66
C ARG A 129 -7.34 -9.43 -10.81
N LEU A 130 -6.29 -8.73 -11.24
CA LEU A 130 -6.35 -7.80 -12.36
C LEU A 130 -6.60 -8.54 -13.69
N ASP A 131 -5.90 -9.65 -13.91
CA ASP A 131 -6.11 -10.54 -15.06
C ASP A 131 -7.54 -11.13 -15.09
N TYR A 132 -8.01 -11.64 -13.96
CA TYR A 132 -9.38 -12.17 -13.83
C TYR A 132 -10.46 -11.13 -14.17
N LYS A 133 -10.28 -9.88 -13.72
CA LYS A 133 -11.21 -8.79 -14.03
C LYS A 133 -11.22 -8.46 -15.53
N ASN A 134 -10.04 -8.39 -16.15
CA ASN A 134 -9.91 -8.12 -17.59
C ASN A 134 -10.55 -9.22 -18.46
N LYS A 135 -10.56 -10.47 -17.99
CA LYS A 135 -11.22 -11.61 -18.66
C LYS A 135 -12.75 -11.61 -18.54
N LEU A 136 -13.32 -10.88 -17.58
CA LEU A 136 -14.78 -10.79 -17.39
C LEU A 136 -15.42 -9.60 -18.12
N GLU A 137 -14.65 -8.54 -18.38
CA GLU A 137 -15.12 -7.31 -19.03
C GLU A 137 -14.84 -7.28 -20.55
N GLY A 138 -14.22 -8.34 -21.09
CA GLY A 138 -13.86 -8.51 -22.51
C GLY A 138 -14.68 -9.55 -23.26
#